data_AF-A0A847ZQJ2-F1
#
_entry.id   AF-A0A847ZQJ2-F1
#
_cell.length_a   1.000
_cell.length_b   1.000
_cell.length_c   1.000
_cell.angle_alpha   90.00
_cell.angle_beta   90.00
_cell.angle_gamma   90.00
#
_symmetry.space_group_name_H-M   'P 1'
#
loop_
_entity.id
_entity.type
_entity.pdbx_description
1 polymer ?
#
loop_
_entity_poly.entity_id
_entity_poly.type
_entity_poly.pdbx_seq_one_letter_code
_entity_poly.pdbx_strand_id
1 'polypeptide(L)'
;EIEAFDLSHIIQATTMQKDGRLKGPLYVQFVMGVKNAMPADERVLDFYIETLKRFAPDAQWCAAGIGPAQLTVNEWAIAKGGHTRTGMEDNVRLDRDTLAPSNAALVARAVELCSRHDRPVATWREARRILGLPFA
;
A
#
# COMPACT_ATOMS: atom_id res chain seq x y z
N GLU A 1 -9.44 1.50 -5.87
CA GLU A 1 -8.30 0.76 -5.30
C GLU A 1 -8.46 -0.71 -5.66
N ILE A 2 -7.38 -1.37 -6.06
CA ILE A 2 -7.37 -2.81 -6.36
C ILE A 2 -6.59 -3.53 -5.27
N GLU A 3 -7.21 -4.52 -4.64
CA GLU A 3 -6.57 -5.33 -3.58
C GLU A 3 -5.82 -6.53 -4.18
N ALA A 4 -4.51 -6.41 -4.32
CA ALA A 4 -3.65 -7.46 -4.85
C ALA A 4 -3.05 -8.31 -3.72
N PHE A 5 -3.73 -9.41 -3.41
CA PHE A 5 -3.26 -10.46 -2.49
C PHE A 5 -2.27 -11.45 -3.14
N ASP A 6 -2.12 -11.42 -4.46
CA ASP A 6 -1.18 -12.25 -5.23
C ASP A 6 -0.78 -11.56 -6.56
N LEU A 7 0.28 -12.05 -7.21
CA LEU A 7 0.87 -11.49 -8.44
C LEU A 7 -0.15 -11.43 -9.58
N SER A 8 -0.96 -12.49 -9.73
CA SER A 8 -1.93 -12.57 -10.81
C SER A 8 -2.98 -11.48 -10.73
N HIS A 9 -3.25 -10.93 -9.53
CA HIS A 9 -4.21 -9.83 -9.36
C HIS A 9 -3.69 -8.52 -9.96
N ILE A 10 -2.38 -8.28 -9.87
CA ILE A 10 -1.72 -7.14 -10.54
C ILE A 10 -1.88 -7.27 -12.05
N ILE A 11 -1.56 -8.44 -12.61
CA ILE A 11 -1.69 -8.71 -14.03
C ILE A 11 -3.14 -8.55 -14.49
N GLN A 12 -4.09 -9.13 -13.75
CA GLN A 12 -5.51 -9.05 -14.06
C GLN A 12 -6.03 -7.61 -14.04
N ALA A 13 -5.58 -6.77 -13.09
CA ALA A 13 -5.92 -5.36 -13.05
C ALA A 13 -5.44 -4.62 -14.30
N THR A 14 -4.21 -4.87 -14.75
CA THR A 14 -3.69 -4.24 -15.98
C THR A 14 -4.42 -4.72 -17.24
N THR A 15 -4.85 -5.99 -17.28
CA THR A 15 -5.70 -6.51 -18.37
C THR A 15 -7.06 -5.82 -18.38
N MET A 16 -7.68 -5.69 -17.20
CA MET A 16 -8.96 -4.98 -17.04
C MET A 16 -8.87 -3.47 -17.33
N GLN A 17 -7.70 -2.86 -17.17
CA GLN A 17 -7.48 -1.49 -17.60
C GLN A 17 -7.43 -1.41 -19.14
N LYS A 18 -6.70 -2.33 -19.78
CA LYS A 18 -6.51 -2.37 -21.24
C LYS A 18 -7.81 -2.64 -21.99
N ASP A 19 -8.70 -3.45 -21.44
CA ASP A 19 -10.02 -3.74 -22.03
C ASP A 19 -11.13 -2.74 -21.63
N GLY A 20 -10.78 -1.71 -20.84
CA GLY A 20 -11.67 -0.61 -20.48
C GLY A 20 -12.60 -0.87 -19.29
N ARG A 21 -12.50 -2.03 -18.63
CA ARG A 21 -13.29 -2.33 -17.41
C ARG A 21 -12.85 -1.52 -16.20
N LEU A 22 -11.58 -1.12 -16.15
CA LEU A 22 -11.04 -0.21 -15.14
C LEU A 22 -10.55 1.08 -15.81
N LYS A 23 -11.03 2.23 -15.31
CA LYS A 23 -10.52 3.54 -15.74
C LYS A 23 -9.18 3.80 -15.06
N GLY A 24 -8.20 4.24 -15.85
CA GLY A 24 -6.88 4.64 -15.34
C GLY A 24 -6.84 6.10 -14.86
N PRO A 25 -5.73 6.50 -14.20
CA PRO A 25 -4.61 5.66 -13.78
C PRO A 25 -5.01 4.63 -12.70
N LEU A 26 -4.37 3.46 -12.69
CA LEU A 26 -4.68 2.46 -11.66
C LEU A 26 -4.12 2.88 -10.30
N TYR A 27 -4.80 2.44 -9.24
CA TYR A 27 -4.27 2.44 -7.88
C TYR A 27 -4.35 1.03 -7.30
N VAL A 28 -3.17 0.41 -7.08
CA VAL A 28 -3.04 -0.98 -6.67
C VAL A 28 -2.44 -1.08 -5.27
N GLN A 29 -3.11 -1.79 -4.37
CA GLN A 29 -2.65 -2.10 -3.03
C GLN A 29 -2.06 -3.51 -2.98
N PHE A 30 -0.79 -3.63 -2.64
CA PHE A 30 -0.15 -4.92 -2.37
C PHE A 30 -0.45 -5.36 -0.95
N VAL A 31 -1.28 -6.39 -0.78
CA VAL A 31 -1.69 -6.89 0.53
C VAL A 31 -0.83 -8.09 0.89
N MET A 32 -0.06 -7.99 1.98
CA MET A 32 0.94 -8.99 2.36
C MET A 32 0.79 -9.41 3.83
N GLY A 33 0.99 -10.70 4.11
CA GLY A 33 0.95 -11.26 5.46
C GLY A 33 -0.40 -11.85 5.88
N VAL A 34 -1.41 -11.90 5.01
CA VAL A 34 -2.63 -12.66 5.27
C VAL A 34 -2.29 -14.15 5.35
N LYS A 35 -2.79 -14.83 6.38
CA LYS A 35 -2.60 -16.28 6.53
C LYS A 35 -3.11 -17.02 5.28
N ASN A 36 -2.25 -17.87 4.70
CA ASN A 36 -2.50 -18.65 3.47
C ASN A 36 -2.55 -17.85 2.16
N ALA A 37 -2.17 -16.56 2.16
CA ALA A 37 -1.97 -15.78 0.94
C ALA A 37 -0.48 -15.39 0.79
N MET A 38 -0.17 -14.28 0.11
CA MET A 38 1.19 -13.79 -0.04
C MET A 38 1.79 -13.38 1.33
N PRO A 39 2.90 -13.99 1.80
CA PRO A 39 3.61 -13.51 2.99
C PRO A 39 4.19 -12.11 2.78
N ALA A 40 4.50 -11.41 3.87
CA ALA A 40 5.29 -10.19 3.80
C ALA A 40 6.75 -10.53 3.48
N ASP A 41 7.12 -10.33 2.22
CA ASP A 41 8.46 -10.61 1.67
C ASP A 41 8.90 -9.41 0.81
N GLU A 42 10.03 -8.80 1.16
CA GLU A 42 10.50 -7.58 0.48
C GLU A 42 10.89 -7.82 -0.98
N ARG A 43 11.42 -9.01 -1.32
CA ARG A 43 11.80 -9.34 -2.69
C ARG A 43 10.57 -9.51 -3.58
N VAL A 44 9.49 -10.06 -3.02
CA VAL A 44 8.20 -10.11 -3.72
C VAL A 44 7.63 -8.71 -3.91
N LEU A 45 7.72 -7.84 -2.90
CA LEU A 45 7.29 -6.43 -3.04
C LEU A 45 8.07 -5.72 -4.16
N ASP A 46 9.40 -5.88 -4.22
CA ASP A 46 10.22 -5.32 -5.30
C ASP A 46 9.75 -5.83 -6.68
N PHE A 47 9.46 -7.13 -6.78
CA PHE A 47 8.94 -7.72 -8.01
C PHE A 47 7.53 -7.23 -8.38
N TYR A 48 6.66 -6.97 -7.40
CA TYR A 48 5.34 -6.37 -7.61
C TYR A 48 5.45 -4.94 -8.14
N ILE A 49 6.37 -4.14 -7.58
CA ILE A 49 6.65 -2.76 -8.03
C ILE A 49 7.16 -2.79 -9.48
N GLU A 50 8.13 -3.63 -9.79
CA GLU A 50 8.67 -3.79 -11.15
C GLU A 50 7.57 -4.22 -12.13
N THR A 51 6.77 -5.22 -11.75
CA THR A 51 5.67 -5.73 -12.56
C THR A 51 4.65 -4.64 -12.85
N LEU A 52 4.16 -3.94 -11.82
CA LEU A 52 3.18 -2.87 -12.03
C LEU A 52 3.75 -1.77 -12.92
N LYS A 53 4.99 -1.33 -12.68
CA LYS A 53 5.66 -0.31 -13.51
C LYS A 53 5.77 -0.73 -14.98
N ARG A 54 6.02 -2.02 -15.26
CA ARG A 54 6.12 -2.55 -16.63
C ARG A 54 4.76 -2.61 -17.34
N PHE A 55 3.69 -2.97 -16.63
CA PHE A 55 2.38 -3.23 -17.23
C PHE A 55 1.42 -2.03 -17.18
N ALA A 56 1.59 -1.11 -16.22
CA ALA A 56 0.81 0.12 -16.03
C ALA A 56 1.73 1.23 -15.48
N PRO A 57 2.59 1.84 -16.30
CA PRO A 57 3.62 2.79 -15.85
C PRO A 57 3.10 4.09 -15.24
N ASP A 58 1.83 4.43 -15.46
CA ASP A 58 1.15 5.59 -14.88
C ASP A 58 0.44 5.27 -13.55
N ALA A 59 0.38 3.99 -13.17
CA ALA A 59 -0.29 3.55 -11.95
C ALA A 59 0.43 4.04 -10.68
N GLN A 60 -0.37 4.36 -9.68
CA GLN A 60 0.09 4.56 -8.31
C GLN A 60 -0.07 3.25 -7.54
N TRP A 61 0.69 3.07 -6.46
CA TRP A 61 0.57 1.89 -5.61
C TRP A 61 0.73 2.21 -4.13
N CYS A 62 0.12 1.37 -3.31
CA CYS A 62 0.41 1.26 -1.89
C CYS A 62 0.71 -0.18 -1.49
N ALA A 63 1.22 -0.39 -0.29
CA ALA A 63 1.27 -1.71 0.32
C ALA A 63 0.70 -1.69 1.74
N ALA A 64 0.08 -2.82 2.12
CA ALA A 64 -0.53 -3.07 3.42
C ALA A 64 -0.01 -4.38 4.00
N GLY A 65 0.54 -4.32 5.22
CA GLY A 65 0.99 -5.49 5.95
C GLY A 65 -0.01 -5.91 7.02
N ILE A 66 -0.23 -7.21 7.18
CA ILE A 66 -1.18 -7.75 8.17
C ILE A 66 -0.48 -8.10 9.48
N GLY A 67 -1.11 -7.73 10.60
CA GLY A 67 -0.66 -8.03 11.95
C GLY A 67 0.76 -7.50 12.22
N PRO A 68 1.69 -8.34 12.70
CA PRO A 68 3.07 -7.93 12.95
C PRO A 68 3.81 -7.36 11.73
N ALA A 69 3.35 -7.67 10.51
CA ALA A 69 3.97 -7.17 9.29
C ALA A 69 3.58 -5.73 8.93
N GLN A 70 2.58 -5.13 9.58
CA GLN A 70 2.07 -3.80 9.23
C GLN A 70 3.18 -2.75 9.18
N LEU A 71 3.93 -2.60 10.28
CA LEU A 71 4.97 -1.57 10.38
C LEU A 71 6.11 -1.81 9.38
N THR A 72 6.51 -3.07 9.20
CA THR A 72 7.55 -3.47 8.25
C THR A 72 7.16 -3.15 6.81
N VAL A 73 5.93 -3.49 6.40
CA VAL A 73 5.44 -3.20 5.04
C VAL A 73 5.22 -1.69 4.85
N ASN A 74 4.82 -0.96 5.90
CA ASN A 74 4.77 0.50 5.86
C ASN A 74 6.14 1.09 5.53
N GLU A 75 7.20 0.63 6.20
CA GLU A 75 8.56 1.09 5.98
C GLU A 75 9.05 0.80 4.57
N TRP A 76 8.87 -0.43 4.08
CA TRP A 76 9.26 -0.78 2.71
C TRP A 76 8.54 0.08 1.67
N ALA A 77 7.22 0.26 1.80
CA ALA A 77 6.46 1.05 0.85
C ALA A 77 6.88 2.53 0.85
N ILE A 78 7.11 3.09 2.03
CA ILE A 78 7.57 4.48 2.20
C ILE A 78 8.98 4.64 1.62
N ALA A 79 9.93 3.76 1.95
CA ALA A 79 11.30 3.81 1.47
C ALA A 79 11.41 3.68 -0.06
N LYS A 80 10.54 2.88 -0.68
CA LYS A 80 10.55 2.59 -2.13
C LYS A 80 9.68 3.55 -2.95
N GLY A 81 9.18 4.63 -2.36
CA GLY A 81 8.46 5.70 -3.06
C GLY A 81 6.97 5.45 -3.28
N GLY A 82 6.40 4.36 -2.77
CA GLY A 82 4.96 4.07 -2.83
C GLY A 82 4.14 4.79 -1.77
N HIS A 83 2.87 4.44 -1.64
CA HIS A 83 2.00 4.84 -0.54
C HIS A 83 1.83 3.70 0.46
N THR A 84 1.20 3.94 1.62
CA THR A 84 0.99 2.85 2.57
C THR A 84 -0.33 2.97 3.32
N ARG A 85 -0.79 1.85 3.85
CA ARG A 85 -2.02 1.70 4.63
C ARG A 85 -1.69 1.18 6.03
N THR A 86 -2.42 1.69 7.01
CA THR A 86 -2.36 1.24 8.41
C THR A 86 -3.74 1.36 9.05
N GLY A 87 -3.94 0.69 10.18
CA GLY A 87 -5.21 0.69 10.90
C GLY A 87 -5.51 -0.63 11.61
N MET A 88 -6.50 -0.58 12.49
CA MET A 88 -6.95 -1.71 13.31
C MET A 88 -7.61 -2.83 12.49
N GLU A 89 -8.02 -2.54 11.25
CA GLU A 89 -8.45 -3.58 10.31
C GLU A 89 -7.32 -4.59 10.03
N ASP A 90 -6.10 -4.10 9.84
CA ASP A 90 -4.95 -4.93 9.47
C ASP A 90 -4.17 -5.41 10.70
N ASN A 91 -4.13 -4.60 11.78
CA ASN A 91 -3.37 -4.89 12.98
C ASN A 91 -3.89 -4.13 14.20
N VAL A 92 -4.20 -4.86 15.28
CA VAL A 92 -4.70 -4.29 16.54
C VAL A 92 -3.63 -4.09 17.61
N ARG A 93 -2.35 -4.29 17.31
CA ARG A 93 -1.25 -4.28 18.28
C ARG A 93 -0.09 -3.35 17.91
N LEU A 94 0.61 -2.84 18.92
CA LEU A 94 1.86 -2.07 18.73
C LEU A 94 3.10 -2.97 18.74
N ASP A 95 3.02 -4.11 19.40
CA ASP A 95 4.05 -5.12 19.51
C ASP A 95 3.39 -6.47 19.85
N ARG A 96 4.15 -7.47 20.28
CA ARG A 96 3.60 -8.81 20.60
C ARG A 96 2.52 -8.74 21.68
N ASP A 97 2.66 -7.87 22.67
CA ASP A 97 1.93 -7.91 23.92
C ASP A 97 0.99 -6.70 24.12
N THR A 98 1.26 -5.58 23.45
CA THR A 98 0.55 -4.30 23.61
C THR A 98 -0.51 -4.07 22.53
N LEU A 99 -1.77 -3.81 22.91
CA LEU A 99 -2.83 -3.37 21.99
C LEU A 99 -2.60 -1.93 21.53
N ALA A 100 -2.94 -1.64 20.28
CA ALA A 100 -2.97 -0.27 19.77
C ALA A 100 -4.12 0.50 20.45
N PRO A 101 -3.86 1.69 21.04
CA PRO A 101 -4.90 2.44 21.75
C PRO A 101 -5.88 3.15 20.80
N SER A 102 -5.52 3.32 19.52
CA SER A 102 -6.38 3.91 18.49
C SER A 102 -5.80 3.68 17.08
N ASN A 103 -6.62 3.86 16.04
CA ASN A 103 -6.12 4.00 14.67
C ASN A 103 -5.10 5.14 14.52
N ALA A 104 -5.31 6.26 15.24
CA ALA A 104 -4.40 7.40 15.20
C ALA A 104 -2.99 7.06 15.71
N ALA A 105 -2.87 6.16 16.69
CA ALA A 105 -1.57 5.69 17.16
C ALA A 105 -0.81 4.88 16.09
N LEU A 106 -1.53 4.10 15.28
CA LEU A 106 -0.94 3.37 14.13
C LEU A 106 -0.56 4.33 13.00
N VAL A 107 -1.39 5.34 12.71
CA VAL A 107 -1.07 6.42 11.77
C VAL A 107 0.18 7.18 12.20
N ALA A 108 0.33 7.50 13.48
CA ALA A 108 1.51 8.22 13.98
C ALA A 108 2.83 7.48 13.67
N ARG A 109 2.84 6.14 13.74
CA ARG A 109 4.01 5.33 13.35
C ARG A 109 4.33 5.40 11.86
N ALA A 110 3.31 5.43 11.00
CA ALA A 110 3.51 5.63 9.56
C ALA A 110 4.02 7.05 9.25
N VAL A 111 3.55 8.07 9.99
CA VAL A 111 4.06 9.46 9.87
C VAL A 111 5.53 9.57 10.29
N GLU A 112 5.92 8.86 11.36
CA GLU A 112 7.31 8.78 11.79
C GLU A 112 8.20 8.15 10.71
N LEU A 113 7.74 7.07 10.08
CA LEU A 113 8.41 6.45 8.93
C LEU A 113 8.57 7.42 7.76
N CYS A 114 7.52 8.16 7.40
CA CYS A 114 7.59 9.21 6.38
C CYS A 114 8.70 10.23 6.69
N SER A 115 8.78 10.67 7.95
CA SER A 115 9.81 11.60 8.41
C SER A 115 11.22 11.00 8.32
N ARG A 116 11.39 9.71 8.66
CA ARG A 116 12.69 9.00 8.57
C ARG A 116 13.22 8.85 7.14
N HIS A 117 12.34 8.85 6.15
CA HIS A 117 12.70 8.72 4.74
C HIS A 117 12.61 10.04 3.97
N ASP A 118 12.54 11.19 4.65
CA ASP A 118 12.42 12.52 4.05
C ASP A 118 11.23 12.65 3.06
N ARG A 119 10.13 11.95 3.36
CA ARG A 119 8.91 11.99 2.55
C ARG A 119 7.81 12.75 3.30
N PRO A 120 7.33 13.89 2.80
CA PRO A 120 6.23 14.60 3.46
C PRO A 120 4.94 13.78 3.39
N VAL A 121 4.15 13.84 4.46
CA VAL A 121 2.80 13.23 4.49
C VAL A 121 1.89 14.04 3.58
N ALA A 122 1.30 13.39 2.58
CA ALA A 122 0.38 14.03 1.65
C ALA A 122 -0.85 14.57 2.40
N THR A 123 -1.18 15.83 2.16
CA THR A 123 -2.49 16.39 2.51
C THR A 123 -3.58 15.67 1.71
N TRP A 124 -4.83 15.71 2.20
CA TRP A 124 -5.96 15.13 1.47
C TRP A 124 -6.14 15.72 0.06
N ARG A 125 -5.72 16.99 -0.14
CA ARG A 125 -5.75 17.65 -1.45
C ARG A 125 -4.71 17.08 -2.40
N GLU A 126 -3.51 16.81 -1.89
CA GLU A 126 -2.45 16.17 -2.66
C GLU A 126 -2.81 14.73 -2.98
N ALA A 127 -3.35 13.98 -2.01
CA ALA A 127 -3.83 12.61 -2.22
C ALA A 127 -4.87 12.55 -3.35
N ARG A 128 -5.87 13.45 -3.34
CA ARG A 128 -6.86 13.54 -4.43
C ARG A 128 -6.19 13.80 -5.79
N ARG A 129 -5.22 14.71 -5.85
CA ARG A 129 -4.49 15.00 -7.09
C ARG A 129 -3.68 13.81 -7.59
N ILE A 130 -2.94 13.15 -6.70
CA ILE A 130 -2.12 11.97 -7.00
C ILE A 130 -3.00 10.83 -7.55
N LEU A 131 -4.18 10.64 -6.94
CA LEU A 131 -5.11 9.57 -7.30
C LEU A 131 -6.11 9.95 -8.40
N GLY A 132 -6.02 11.15 -8.98
CA GLY A 132 -6.95 11.62 -10.03
C GLY A 132 -8.40 11.77 -9.57
N LEU A 133 -8.63 12.05 -8.28
CA LEU A 133 -9.96 12.20 -7.68
C LEU A 133 -10.45 13.67 -7.74
N PRO A 134 -11.78 13.90 -7.86
CA PRO A 134 -12.34 15.25 -7.83
C PRO A 134 -12.15 15.92 -6.46
N PHE A 135 -12.12 17.25 -6.41
CA PHE A 135 -12.03 18.03 -5.15
C PHE A 135 -13.36 18.32 -4.47
N ALA A 136 -14.47 17.98 -5.12
CA ALA A 136 -15.83 18.17 -4.63
C ALA A 136 -16.10 17.44 -3.32
#